data_AF-A0A0F9MPK6-F1
#
_entry.id   AF-A0A0F9MPK6-F1
#
_cell.length_a   1.000
_cell.length_b   1.000
_cell.length_c   1.000
_cell.angle_alpha   90.00
_cell.angle_beta   90.00
_cell.angle_gamma   90.00
#
_symmetry.space_group_name_H-M   'P 1'
#
loop_
_entity.id
_entity.type
_entity.pdbx_description
1 polymer ?
#
loop_
_entity_poly.entity_id
_entity_poly.type
_entity_poly.pdbx_seq_one_letter_code
_entity_poly.pdbx_strand_id
1 'polypeptide(L)'
;MGAGKILILIGALITIASTFFLTFFVHVGDVYAFGLGFAFNIPDIFQNAEANYAVPMGTEMMVVYILAIVYIVFLISGVLQLVGLASRAVAIIGSILPIVVALLIILIVQFGILDGMYNYTRLFWHQSIVDGYFPFDLALGNVSLGTYTLLAGGVLGLIGGIMGTSDF
;
A
#
# COMPACT_ATOMS: atom_id res chain seq x y z
N MET A 1 7.48 -22.32 17.29
CA MET A 1 7.25 -21.06 16.58
C MET A 1 6.91 -20.01 17.62
N GLY A 2 7.85 -19.12 17.93
CA GLY A 2 7.64 -18.05 18.91
C GLY A 2 6.49 -17.12 18.49
N ALA A 3 5.83 -16.50 19.48
CA ALA A 3 4.72 -15.57 19.25
C ALA A 3 5.08 -14.44 18.27
N GLY A 4 6.33 -13.96 18.29
CA GLY A 4 6.81 -12.94 17.34
C GLY A 4 6.77 -13.39 15.87
N LYS A 5 7.15 -14.64 15.57
CA LYS A 5 7.07 -15.21 14.20
C LYS A 5 5.62 -15.32 13.71
N ILE A 6 4.70 -15.70 14.61
CA ILE A 6 3.27 -15.78 14.28
C ILE A 6 2.74 -14.40 13.91
N LEU A 7 3.06 -13.38 14.70
CA LEU A 7 2.63 -12.00 14.45
C LEU A 7 3.21 -11.45 13.13
N ILE A 8 4.49 -11.71 12.84
CA ILE A 8 5.11 -11.34 11.56
C ILE A 8 4.38 -12.03 10.40
N LEU A 9 4.12 -13.33 10.50
CA LEU A 9 3.46 -14.08 9.44
C LEU A 9 2.04 -13.55 9.17
N ILE A 10 1.25 -13.36 10.23
CA ILE A 10 -0.11 -12.82 10.11
C ILE A 10 -0.06 -11.38 9.57
N GLY A 11 0.82 -10.54 10.11
CA GLY A 11 1.01 -9.17 9.67
C GLY A 11 1.38 -9.07 8.19
N ALA A 12 2.28 -9.95 7.73
CA ALA A 12 2.71 -10.02 6.35
C ALA A 12 1.59 -10.47 5.40
N LEU A 13 0.83 -11.51 5.78
CA LEU A 13 -0.31 -11.97 5.00
C LEU A 13 -1.39 -10.89 4.89
N ILE A 14 -1.70 -10.22 6.00
CA ILE A 14 -2.65 -9.10 5.99
C ILE A 14 -2.12 -7.95 5.14
N THR A 15 -0.83 -7.61 5.24
CA THR A 15 -0.20 -6.56 4.43
C THR A 15 -0.31 -6.90 2.94
N ILE A 16 0.06 -8.11 2.52
CA ILE A 16 -0.04 -8.54 1.12
C ILE A 16 -1.49 -8.49 0.64
N ALA A 17 -2.42 -9.05 1.42
CA ALA A 17 -3.85 -9.02 1.10
C ALA A 17 -4.36 -7.58 0.91
N SER A 18 -4.00 -6.69 1.84
CA SER A 18 -4.43 -5.29 1.83
C SER A 18 -3.82 -4.51 0.68
N THR A 19 -2.52 -4.70 0.45
CA THR A 19 -1.77 -3.99 -0.58
C THR A 19 -2.25 -4.34 -1.98
N PHE A 20 -2.52 -5.62 -2.27
CA PHE A 20 -2.83 -6.04 -3.63
C PHE A 20 -4.34 -6.12 -3.93
N PHE A 21 -5.15 -6.56 -2.96
CA PHE A 21 -6.53 -6.98 -3.23
C PHE A 21 -7.59 -6.00 -2.72
N LEU A 22 -7.22 -5.14 -1.77
CA LEU A 22 -8.14 -4.17 -1.20
C LEU A 22 -7.88 -2.80 -1.78
N THR A 23 -8.97 -2.06 -1.93
CA THR A 23 -8.93 -0.65 -2.31
C THR A 23 -8.38 0.18 -1.14
N PHE A 24 -7.69 1.28 -1.44
CA PHE A 24 -7.13 2.19 -0.43
C PHE A 24 -8.05 3.37 -0.12
N PHE A 25 -8.79 3.88 -1.11
CA PHE A 25 -9.73 5.02 -0.96
C PHE A 25 -10.93 4.91 -1.91
N VAL A 26 -11.93 5.75 -1.68
CA VAL A 26 -13.22 5.74 -2.40
C VAL A 26 -13.01 5.79 -3.93
N HIS A 27 -13.67 4.87 -4.64
CA HIS A 27 -13.65 4.78 -6.09
C HIS A 27 -14.37 5.96 -6.76
N VAL A 28 -13.95 6.30 -7.98
CA VAL A 28 -14.59 7.34 -8.81
C VAL A 28 -15.10 6.68 -10.08
N GLY A 29 -16.42 6.45 -10.16
CA GLY A 29 -17.00 5.64 -11.22
C GLY A 29 -16.45 4.20 -11.16
N ASP A 30 -15.99 3.68 -12.30
CA ASP A 30 -15.41 2.34 -12.44
C ASP A 30 -13.88 2.31 -12.17
N VAL A 31 -13.32 3.41 -11.67
CA VAL A 31 -11.88 3.53 -11.38
C VAL A 31 -11.64 3.39 -9.89
N TYR A 32 -10.84 2.40 -9.55
CA TYR A 32 -10.46 2.06 -8.18
C TYR A 32 -8.97 2.31 -7.97
N ALA A 33 -8.58 2.51 -6.72
CA ALA A 33 -7.18 2.67 -6.37
C ALA A 33 -6.73 1.60 -5.39
N PHE A 34 -5.90 0.70 -5.92
CA PHE A 34 -5.47 -0.53 -5.29
C PHE A 34 -4.09 -0.91 -5.82
N GLY A 35 -3.32 -1.72 -5.08
CA GLY A 35 -1.93 -1.97 -5.45
C GLY A 35 -1.74 -2.80 -6.73
N LEU A 36 -2.68 -3.69 -7.08
CA LEU A 36 -2.63 -4.35 -8.40
C LEU A 36 -2.87 -3.37 -9.55
N GLY A 37 -3.73 -2.36 -9.35
CA GLY A 37 -3.91 -1.27 -10.30
C GLY A 37 -2.59 -0.54 -10.58
N PHE A 38 -1.84 -0.22 -9.53
CA PHE A 38 -0.48 0.33 -9.69
C PHE A 38 0.45 -0.63 -10.44
N ALA A 39 0.43 -1.93 -10.11
CA ALA A 39 1.26 -2.91 -10.80
C ALA A 39 0.96 -2.99 -12.30
N PHE A 40 -0.29 -2.87 -12.71
CA PHE A 40 -0.70 -2.80 -14.12
C PHE A 40 -0.32 -1.48 -14.79
N ASN A 41 -0.27 -0.40 -14.02
CA ASN A 41 0.14 0.92 -14.52
C ASN A 41 1.66 1.04 -14.71
N ILE A 42 2.49 0.18 -14.10
CA ILE A 42 3.96 0.28 -14.17
C ILE A 42 4.48 0.45 -15.62
N PRO A 43 4.10 -0.40 -16.61
CA PRO A 43 4.55 -0.24 -17.98
C PRO A 43 4.16 1.12 -18.58
N ASP A 44 2.94 1.58 -18.31
CA ASP A 44 2.45 2.87 -18.81
C ASP A 44 3.13 4.06 -18.12
N ILE A 45 3.44 3.95 -16.83
CA ILE A 45 4.24 4.94 -16.10
C ILE A 45 5.62 5.08 -16.76
N PHE A 46 6.28 3.99 -17.16
CA PHE A 46 7.60 4.07 -17.79
C PHE A 46 7.57 4.46 -19.28
N GLN A 47 6.45 4.31 -19.97
CA GLN A 47 6.32 4.62 -21.40
C GLN A 47 5.69 6.00 -21.66
N ASN A 48 4.72 6.40 -20.84
CA ASN A 48 3.88 7.60 -21.04
C ASN A 48 3.74 8.46 -19.76
N ALA A 49 4.75 8.47 -18.89
CA ALA A 49 4.78 9.25 -17.64
C ALA A 49 4.25 10.68 -17.78
N GLU A 50 4.69 11.38 -18.84
CA GLU A 50 4.39 12.80 -19.04
C GLU A 50 2.89 13.05 -19.23
N ALA A 51 2.32 12.40 -20.24
CA ALA A 51 0.95 12.64 -20.68
C ALA A 51 -0.10 12.08 -19.70
N ASN A 52 0.16 10.88 -19.16
CA ASN A 52 -0.85 10.15 -18.39
C ASN A 52 -0.80 10.46 -16.88
N TYR A 53 0.36 10.91 -16.37
CA TYR A 53 0.58 11.10 -14.93
C TYR A 53 1.10 12.50 -14.60
N ALA A 54 2.23 12.94 -15.16
CA ALA A 54 2.87 14.20 -14.77
C ALA A 54 1.98 15.42 -15.01
N VAL A 55 1.46 15.57 -16.24
CA VAL A 55 0.55 16.68 -16.61
C VAL A 55 -0.74 16.66 -15.79
N PRO A 56 -1.47 15.53 -15.67
CA PRO A 56 -2.69 15.50 -14.88
C PRO A 56 -2.47 15.64 -13.37
N MET A 57 -1.29 15.30 -12.87
CA MET A 57 -0.90 15.47 -11.46
C MET A 57 -0.33 16.87 -11.17
N GLY A 58 -0.10 17.69 -12.19
CA GLY A 58 0.49 19.02 -12.05
C GLY A 58 1.93 18.99 -11.52
N THR A 59 2.69 17.95 -11.87
CA THR A 59 4.05 17.70 -11.36
C THR A 59 5.03 17.40 -12.48
N GLU A 60 6.33 17.42 -12.16
CA GLU A 60 7.38 17.00 -13.08
C GLU A 60 7.43 15.46 -13.23
N MET A 61 7.82 14.98 -14.42
CA MET A 61 8.01 13.55 -14.69
C MET A 61 8.96 12.87 -13.70
N MET A 62 10.01 13.56 -13.29
CA MET A 62 10.98 13.03 -12.33
C MET A 62 10.33 12.67 -10.99
N VAL A 63 9.36 13.47 -10.54
CA VAL A 63 8.60 13.19 -9.31
C VAL A 63 7.74 11.93 -9.49
N VAL A 64 7.13 11.74 -10.67
CA VAL A 64 6.35 10.53 -10.98
C VAL A 64 7.22 9.27 -10.87
N TYR A 65 8.44 9.29 -11.41
CA TYR A 65 9.35 8.14 -11.30
C TYR A 65 9.83 7.88 -9.87
N ILE A 66 10.15 8.93 -9.11
CA ILE A 66 10.54 8.79 -7.69
C ILE A 66 9.39 8.15 -6.91
N LEU A 67 8.16 8.65 -7.08
CA LEU A 67 6.98 8.09 -6.44
C LEU A 67 6.73 6.65 -6.86
N ALA A 68 6.87 6.32 -8.14
CA ALA A 68 6.71 4.96 -8.62
C ALA A 68 7.71 4.00 -7.96
N ILE A 69 8.99 4.39 -7.82
CA ILE A 69 10.00 3.58 -7.11
C ILE A 69 9.62 3.39 -5.65
N VAL A 70 9.22 4.46 -4.94
CA VAL A 70 8.77 4.38 -3.55
C VAL A 70 7.58 3.42 -3.41
N TYR A 71 6.62 3.48 -4.33
CA TYR A 71 5.46 2.61 -4.31
C TYR A 71 5.77 1.16 -4.69
N ILE A 72 6.76 0.90 -5.55
CA ILE A 72 7.27 -0.45 -5.78
C ILE A 72 7.84 -1.03 -4.48
N VAL A 73 8.63 -0.25 -3.74
CA VAL A 73 9.19 -0.66 -2.44
C VAL A 73 8.07 -0.92 -1.41
N PHE A 74 7.01 -0.12 -1.44
CA PHE A 74 5.80 -0.36 -0.65
C PHE A 74 5.08 -1.66 -1.06
N LEU A 75 4.91 -1.95 -2.35
CA LEU A 75 4.25 -3.17 -2.80
C LEU A 75 4.97 -4.44 -2.33
N ILE A 76 6.31 -4.41 -2.32
CA ILE A 76 7.12 -5.55 -1.84
C ILE A 76 7.24 -5.59 -0.31
N SER A 77 6.72 -4.60 0.43
CA SER A 77 6.86 -4.52 1.89
C SER A 77 6.26 -5.72 2.62
N GLY A 78 5.14 -6.27 2.14
CA GLY A 78 4.57 -7.50 2.68
C GLY A 78 5.48 -8.72 2.49
N VAL A 79 6.21 -8.79 1.37
CA VAL A 79 7.23 -9.82 1.13
C VAL A 79 8.43 -9.60 2.04
N LEU A 80 8.86 -8.34 2.25
CA LEU A 80 9.92 -8.01 3.20
C LEU A 80 9.55 -8.43 4.62
N GLN A 81 8.28 -8.28 5.05
CA GLN A 81 7.83 -8.79 6.34
C GLN A 81 7.97 -10.32 6.43
N LEU A 82 7.63 -11.07 5.37
CA LEU A 82 7.84 -12.54 5.33
C LEU A 82 9.33 -12.92 5.43
N VAL A 83 10.20 -12.23 4.69
CA VAL A 83 11.67 -12.40 4.81
C VAL A 83 12.13 -12.09 6.24
N GLY A 84 11.42 -11.16 6.90
CA GLY A 84 11.57 -10.82 8.29
C GLY A 84 11.43 -11.97 9.29
N LEU A 85 10.83 -13.10 8.90
CA LEU A 85 10.82 -14.32 9.74
C LEU A 85 12.24 -14.84 10.04
N ALA A 86 13.19 -14.58 9.14
CA ALA A 86 14.60 -14.91 9.31
C ALA A 86 15.42 -13.75 9.89
N SER A 87 15.00 -12.50 9.68
CA SER A 87 15.74 -11.31 10.13
C SER A 87 14.85 -10.25 10.76
N ARG A 88 15.07 -10.01 12.05
CA ARG A 88 14.35 -8.99 12.84
C ARG A 88 14.36 -7.61 12.20
N ALA A 89 15.51 -7.18 11.69
CA ALA A 89 15.67 -5.87 11.07
C ALA A 89 14.80 -5.73 9.81
N VAL A 90 14.72 -6.79 9.00
CA VAL A 90 13.91 -6.79 7.77
C VAL A 90 12.42 -6.79 8.11
N ALA A 91 12.00 -7.52 9.15
CA ALA A 91 10.62 -7.48 9.63
C ALA A 91 10.19 -6.05 10.01
N ILE A 92 11.05 -5.34 10.77
CA ILE A 92 10.78 -3.97 11.21
C ILE A 92 10.69 -3.02 10.01
N ILE A 93 11.68 -3.05 9.09
CA ILE A 93 11.70 -2.18 7.91
C ILE A 93 10.49 -2.44 7.02
N GLY A 94 10.18 -3.71 6.73
CA GLY A 94 9.02 -4.11 5.95
C GLY A 94 7.68 -3.74 6.59
N SER A 95 7.66 -3.49 7.90
CA SER A 95 6.47 -3.10 8.65
C SER A 95 6.26 -1.58 8.72
N ILE A 96 7.35 -0.80 8.73
CA ILE A 96 7.27 0.67 8.78
C ILE A 96 6.61 1.22 7.51
N LEU A 97 6.96 0.69 6.34
CA LEU A 97 6.42 1.18 5.06
C LEU A 97 4.88 1.14 4.98
N PRO A 98 4.21 0.00 5.22
CA PRO A 98 2.75 -0.05 5.17
C PRO A 98 2.09 0.77 6.27
N ILE A 99 2.71 0.92 7.45
CA ILE A 99 2.21 1.84 8.50
C ILE A 99 2.23 3.28 7.99
N VAL A 100 3.37 3.73 7.46
CA VAL A 100 3.53 5.10 6.95
C VAL A 100 2.53 5.38 5.83
N VAL A 101 2.40 4.47 4.86
CA VAL A 101 1.47 4.63 3.74
C VAL A 101 0.02 4.66 4.22
N ALA A 102 -0.38 3.74 5.11
CA ALA A 102 -1.74 3.72 5.63
C ALA A 102 -2.08 4.99 6.43
N LEU A 103 -1.15 5.47 7.27
CA LEU A 103 -1.33 6.72 8.01
C LEU A 103 -1.42 7.92 7.07
N LEU A 104 -0.58 7.99 6.03
CA LEU A 104 -0.66 9.06 5.03
C LEU A 104 -2.03 9.08 4.34
N ILE A 105 -2.55 7.92 3.93
CA ILE A 105 -3.88 7.82 3.31
C ILE A 105 -4.97 8.32 4.27
N ILE A 106 -4.94 7.89 5.53
CA ILE A 106 -5.91 8.35 6.54
C ILE A 106 -5.82 9.86 6.73
N LEU A 107 -4.62 10.44 6.82
CA LEU A 107 -4.42 11.88 7.01
C LEU A 107 -4.91 12.69 5.81
N ILE A 108 -4.65 12.22 4.58
CA ILE A 108 -5.10 12.86 3.34
C ILE A 108 -6.64 12.84 3.28
N VAL A 109 -7.25 11.67 3.45
CA VAL A 109 -8.67 11.47 3.16
C VAL A 109 -9.58 11.96 4.30
N GLN A 110 -9.20 11.73 5.56
CA GLN A 110 -10.06 12.05 6.69
C GLN A 110 -9.96 13.50 7.15
N PHE A 111 -8.76 14.09 7.06
CA PHE A 111 -8.49 15.40 7.62
C PHE A 111 -8.23 16.48 6.58
N GLY A 112 -8.12 16.13 5.28
CA GLY A 112 -7.81 17.09 4.22
C GLY A 112 -6.50 17.85 4.46
N ILE A 113 -5.61 17.34 5.32
CA ILE A 113 -4.38 18.05 5.73
C ILE A 113 -3.43 18.19 4.54
N LEU A 114 -3.60 17.32 3.54
CA LEU A 114 -2.71 17.14 2.40
C LEU A 114 -3.52 17.07 1.10
N ASP A 115 -4.43 18.02 0.88
CA ASP A 115 -5.33 18.08 -0.30
C ASP A 115 -4.59 17.96 -1.65
N GLY A 116 -3.33 18.43 -1.73
CA GLY A 116 -2.50 18.28 -2.94
C GLY A 116 -2.04 16.84 -3.21
N MET A 117 -2.11 15.94 -2.23
CA MET A 117 -1.61 14.57 -2.37
C MET A 117 -2.61 13.59 -2.97
N TYR A 118 -3.89 13.97 -3.06
CA TYR A 118 -4.91 13.16 -3.74
C TYR A 118 -4.50 12.85 -5.19
N ASN A 119 -3.93 13.83 -5.90
CA ASN A 119 -3.47 13.65 -7.27
C ASN A 119 -2.34 12.60 -7.39
N TYR A 120 -1.48 12.45 -6.37
CA TYR A 120 -0.43 11.42 -6.37
C TYR A 120 -0.97 9.99 -6.27
N THR A 121 -2.22 9.84 -5.82
CA THR A 121 -2.88 8.53 -5.80
C THR A 121 -3.24 8.01 -7.19
N ARG A 122 -3.20 8.87 -8.22
CA ARG A 122 -3.51 8.52 -9.62
C ARG A 122 -2.64 7.40 -10.18
N LEU A 123 -1.46 7.19 -9.62
CA LEU A 123 -0.60 6.06 -9.93
C LEU A 123 -1.27 4.70 -9.66
N PHE A 124 -2.20 4.64 -8.71
CA PHE A 124 -2.94 3.44 -8.32
C PHE A 124 -4.25 3.26 -9.06
N TRP A 125 -4.69 4.25 -9.83
CA TRP A 125 -6.00 4.28 -10.44
C TRP A 125 -6.04 3.30 -11.61
N HIS A 126 -6.93 2.33 -11.53
CA HIS A 126 -7.15 1.37 -12.60
C HIS A 126 -8.61 0.91 -12.59
N GLN A 127 -9.09 0.46 -13.74
CA GLN A 127 -10.41 -0.15 -13.86
C GLN A 127 -10.50 -1.43 -13.03
N SER A 128 -11.72 -1.82 -12.64
CA SER A 128 -11.99 -3.12 -12.02
C SER A 128 -11.43 -4.25 -12.87
N ILE A 129 -10.85 -5.27 -12.21
CA ILE A 129 -10.47 -6.51 -12.90
C ILE A 129 -11.72 -7.33 -13.20
N VAL A 130 -12.66 -7.34 -12.25
CA VAL A 130 -13.96 -7.98 -12.38
C VAL A 130 -15.00 -6.97 -11.91
N ASP A 131 -15.85 -6.52 -12.83
CA ASP A 131 -16.79 -5.43 -12.58
C ASP A 131 -17.69 -5.71 -11.37
N GLY A 132 -17.67 -4.79 -10.42
CA GLY A 132 -18.45 -4.87 -9.17
C GLY A 132 -17.95 -5.88 -8.14
N TYR A 133 -16.86 -6.62 -8.42
CA TYR A 133 -16.32 -7.63 -7.50
C TYR A 133 -14.85 -7.38 -7.10
N PHE A 134 -14.02 -6.86 -8.02
CA PHE A 134 -12.59 -6.73 -7.77
C PHE A 134 -11.98 -5.45 -8.39
N PRO A 135 -11.23 -4.64 -7.63
CA PRO A 135 -10.78 -4.84 -6.24
C PRO A 135 -11.91 -4.77 -5.20
N PHE A 136 -11.69 -5.40 -4.04
CA PHE A 136 -12.67 -5.33 -2.95
C PHE A 136 -12.59 -3.96 -2.28
N ASP A 137 -13.68 -3.19 -2.37
CA ASP A 137 -13.85 -1.94 -1.65
C ASP A 137 -14.98 -2.08 -0.64
N LEU A 138 -14.61 -2.14 0.65
CA LEU A 138 -15.56 -2.00 1.74
C LEU A 138 -15.27 -0.67 2.44
N ALA A 139 -16.07 0.34 2.14
CA ALA A 139 -15.93 1.66 2.75
C ALA A 139 -16.23 1.59 4.26
N LEU A 140 -15.28 2.04 5.07
CA LEU A 140 -15.41 2.22 6.52
C LEU A 140 -15.26 3.71 6.83
N GLY A 141 -16.37 4.45 6.70
CA GLY A 141 -16.33 5.92 6.72
C GLY A 141 -15.82 6.46 5.38
N ASN A 142 -14.81 7.33 5.44
CA ASN A 142 -14.24 7.96 4.23
C ASN A 142 -13.09 7.14 3.61
N VAL A 143 -12.63 6.08 4.28
CA VAL A 143 -11.48 5.28 3.85
C VAL A 143 -11.92 3.83 3.67
N SER A 144 -11.30 3.13 2.72
CA SER A 144 -11.58 1.71 2.49
C SER A 144 -10.99 0.82 3.59
N LEU A 145 -11.60 -0.35 3.82
CA LEU A 145 -11.10 -1.41 4.69
C LEU A 145 -9.63 -1.72 4.42
N GLY A 146 -9.19 -1.67 3.16
CA GLY A 146 -7.81 -1.93 2.76
C GLY A 146 -6.79 -1.09 3.51
N THR A 147 -7.09 0.17 3.80
CA THR A 147 -6.17 1.06 4.54
C THR A 147 -6.08 0.67 6.01
N TYR A 148 -7.18 0.28 6.64
CA TYR A 148 -7.19 -0.17 8.03
C TYR A 148 -6.49 -1.51 8.20
N THR A 149 -6.73 -2.45 7.29
CA THR A 149 -6.05 -3.75 7.32
C THR A 149 -4.57 -3.60 6.96
N LEU A 150 -4.20 -2.67 6.07
CA LEU A 150 -2.79 -2.35 5.79
C LEU A 150 -2.08 -1.83 7.04
N LEU A 151 -2.72 -0.92 7.78
CA LEU A 151 -2.21 -0.43 9.06
C LEU A 151 -2.07 -1.56 10.07
N ALA A 152 -3.10 -2.40 10.22
CA ALA A 152 -3.08 -3.54 11.14
C ALA A 152 -1.96 -4.54 10.79
N GLY A 153 -1.80 -4.86 9.50
CA GLY A 153 -0.75 -5.74 9.00
C GLY A 153 0.65 -5.21 9.34
N GLY A 154 0.88 -3.93 9.05
CA GLY A 154 2.14 -3.27 9.42
C GLY A 154 2.39 -3.23 10.93
N VAL A 155 1.38 -2.91 11.75
CA VAL A 155 1.53 -2.90 13.22
C VAL A 155 1.84 -4.29 13.77
N LEU A 156 1.16 -5.34 13.29
CA LEU A 156 1.43 -6.71 13.71
C LEU A 156 2.84 -7.16 13.30
N GLY A 157 3.27 -6.83 12.07
CA GLY A 157 4.63 -7.09 11.61
C GLY A 157 5.68 -6.38 12.48
N LEU A 158 5.42 -5.13 12.88
CA LEU A 158 6.32 -4.35 13.73
C LEU A 158 6.41 -4.94 15.14
N ILE A 159 5.27 -5.26 15.77
CA ILE A 159 5.24 -5.87 17.10
C ILE A 159 5.94 -7.22 17.08
N GLY A 160 5.65 -8.07 16.07
CA GLY A 160 6.31 -9.36 15.93
C GLY A 160 7.83 -9.22 15.72
N GLY A 161 8.26 -8.23 14.91
CA GLY A 161 9.66 -7.85 14.78
C GLY A 161 10.27 -7.41 16.10
N ILE A 162 9.60 -6.60 16.91
CA ILE A 162 10.12 -6.15 18.21
C ILE A 162 10.18 -7.31 19.22
N MET A 163 9.19 -8.20 19.26
CA MET A 163 9.18 -9.35 20.16
C MET A 163 10.27 -10.38 19.84
N GLY A 164 10.78 -10.38 18.61
CA GLY A 164 11.93 -11.18 18.19
C GLY A 164 11.55 -12.43 17.41
N THR A 165 12.48 -12.85 16.56
CA THR A 165 12.36 -14.00 15.65
C THR A 165 13.04 -15.25 16.19
N SER A 166 13.55 -15.22 17.42
CA SER A 166 14.14 -16.39 18.08
C SER A 166 13.02 -17.27 18.65
N ASP A 167 13.02 -18.55 18.30
CA ASP A 167 12.21 -19.56 18.99
C ASP A 167 12.85 -19.81 20.37
N PHE A 168 12.47 -19.02 21.37
CA PHE A 168 12.58 -19.46 22.76
C PHE A 168 11.28 -20.19 23.14
#